data_AF-A0AAV7S943-F1
#
_entry.id   AF-A0AAV7S943-F1
#
_cell.length_a   1.000
_cell.length_b   1.000
_cell.length_c   1.000
_cell.angle_alpha   90.00
_cell.angle_beta   90.00
_cell.angle_gamma   90.00
#
_symmetry.space_group_name_H-M   'P 1'
#
loop_
_entity.id
_entity.type
_entity.pdbx_description
1 polymer ?
#
loop_
_entity_poly.entity_id
_entity_poly.type
_entity_poly.pdbx_seq_one_letter_code
_entity_poly.pdbx_strand_id
1 'polypeptide(L)'
;MTVHVYNPHVNIQDLTTFLRRHCTVAREPFRNLDSDGIWDGKWTVMVKLKEDTAAPNGIHHPPSSFSIGCDSGYLYYPRQPKLRNKCNKPGHTAKDCTVQVCKNCKREGHTARACKEEAPCNLCGALGHRFKD
;
A
#
# COMPACT_ATOMS: atom_id res chain seq x y z
N MET A 1 10.88 -3.42 -6.59
CA MET A 1 9.98 -3.70 -5.45
C MET A 1 9.24 -4.99 -5.76
N THR A 2 9.04 -5.84 -4.75
CA THR A 2 8.30 -7.09 -4.89
C THR A 2 6.96 -6.97 -4.20
N VAL A 3 5.91 -7.42 -4.87
CA VAL A 3 4.53 -7.37 -4.39
C VAL A 3 3.97 -8.78 -4.39
N HIS A 4 3.48 -9.23 -3.26
CA HIS A 4 2.76 -10.50 -3.13
C HIS A 4 1.29 -10.20 -2.88
N VAL A 5 0.41 -10.84 -3.65
CA VAL A 5 -1.04 -10.73 -3.49
C VAL A 5 -1.58 -12.13 -3.22
N TYR A 6 -2.41 -12.27 -2.18
CA TYR A 6 -2.93 -13.59 -1.80
C TYR A 6 -3.91 -14.15 -2.82
N ASN A 7 -4.61 -13.29 -3.56
CA ASN A 7 -5.44 -13.69 -4.69
C ASN A 7 -4.60 -13.76 -5.97
N PRO A 8 -4.41 -14.95 -6.60
CA PRO A 8 -3.65 -15.08 -7.84
C PRO A 8 -4.35 -14.46 -9.06
N HIS A 9 -5.66 -14.19 -8.97
CA HIS A 9 -6.48 -13.60 -10.04
C HIS A 9 -6.61 -12.08 -9.95
N VAL A 10 -5.86 -11.43 -9.05
CA VAL A 10 -5.88 -9.97 -8.92
C VAL A 10 -5.64 -9.29 -10.26
N ASN A 11 -6.46 -8.27 -10.57
CA ASN A 11 -6.27 -7.48 -11.77
C ASN A 11 -5.01 -6.62 -11.66
N ILE A 12 -4.13 -6.77 -12.65
CA ILE A 12 -2.84 -6.09 -12.68
C ILE A 12 -2.98 -4.56 -12.82
N GLN A 13 -4.03 -4.10 -13.50
CA GLN A 13 -4.32 -2.68 -13.65
C GLN A 13 -4.74 -2.06 -12.32
N ASP A 14 -5.48 -2.80 -11.50
CA ASP A 14 -5.88 -2.36 -10.17
C ASP A 14 -4.66 -2.30 -9.25
N LEU A 15 -3.81 -3.32 -9.27
CA LEU A 15 -2.55 -3.29 -8.53
C LEU A 15 -1.69 -2.08 -8.93
N THR A 16 -1.55 -1.83 -10.24
CA THR A 16 -0.78 -0.70 -10.76
C THR A 16 -1.38 0.64 -10.33
N THR A 17 -2.70 0.78 -10.37
CA THR A 17 -3.42 1.98 -9.94
C THR A 17 -3.22 2.23 -8.45
N PHE A 18 -3.30 1.20 -7.63
CA PHE A 18 -3.00 1.28 -6.20
C PHE A 18 -1.55 1.72 -5.95
N LEU A 19 -0.57 1.12 -6.63
CA LEU A 19 0.84 1.47 -6.47
C LEU A 19 1.12 2.93 -6.84
N ARG A 20 0.48 3.44 -7.91
CA ARG A 20 0.62 4.84 -8.37
C ARG A 20 0.23 5.89 -7.31
N ARG A 21 -0.64 5.52 -6.35
CA ARG A 21 -0.98 6.37 -5.21
C ARG A 21 0.24 6.69 -4.36
N HIS A 22 1.09 5.68 -4.12
CA HIS A 22 2.21 5.79 -3.17
C HIS A 22 3.58 6.02 -3.83
N CYS A 23 3.76 5.58 -5.07
CA CYS A 23 5.03 5.63 -5.80
C CYS A 23 4.82 5.83 -7.30
N THR A 24 5.87 6.18 -8.04
CA THR A 24 5.80 6.28 -9.50
C THR A 24 6.17 4.93 -10.09
N VAL A 25 5.23 4.26 -10.76
CA VAL A 25 5.48 2.97 -11.43
C VAL A 25 6.24 3.22 -12.74
N ALA A 26 7.51 2.81 -12.77
CA ALA A 26 8.39 2.96 -13.94
C ALA A 26 8.23 1.83 -14.95
N ARG A 27 7.94 0.61 -14.47
CA ARG A 27 7.56 -0.54 -15.31
C ARG A 27 6.40 -1.28 -14.67
N GLU A 28 5.46 -1.74 -15.50
CA GLU A 28 4.31 -2.53 -15.06
C GLU A 28 4.74 -3.82 -14.34
N PRO A 29 3.92 -4.33 -13.41
CA PRO A 29 4.27 -5.50 -12.64
C PRO A 29 4.26 -6.74 -13.54
N PHE A 30 5.31 -7.55 -13.42
CA PHE A 30 5.47 -8.77 -14.20
C PHE A 30 5.72 -9.97 -13.29
N ARG A 31 5.32 -11.15 -13.79
CA ARG A 31 5.54 -12.43 -13.10
C ARG A 31 6.96 -12.89 -13.37
N ASN A 32 7.70 -13.18 -12.30
CA ASN A 32 8.93 -13.95 -12.41
C ASN A 32 8.55 -15.43 -12.29
N LEU A 33 8.84 -16.19 -13.32
CA LEU A 33 8.75 -17.64 -13.31
C LEU A 33 10.10 -18.20 -12.87
N ASP A 34 10.09 -19.25 -12.08
CA ASP A 34 11.31 -20.02 -11.82
C ASP A 34 11.75 -20.78 -13.09
N SER A 35 12.91 -21.41 -13.03
CA SER A 35 13.49 -22.32 -14.03
C SER A 35 12.51 -23.36 -14.55
N ASP A 36 11.57 -23.81 -13.71
CA ASP A 36 10.54 -24.80 -14.01
C ASP A 36 9.25 -24.20 -14.62
N GLY A 37 9.20 -22.87 -14.82
CA GLY A 37 8.01 -22.18 -15.32
C GLY A 37 6.92 -21.95 -14.26
N ILE A 38 7.19 -22.28 -12.99
CA ILE A 38 6.25 -22.10 -11.87
C ILE A 38 6.29 -20.65 -11.37
N TRP A 39 5.11 -20.09 -11.09
CA TRP A 39 4.95 -18.76 -10.51
C TRP A 39 4.72 -18.82 -9.00
N ASP A 40 5.54 -18.11 -8.23
CA ASP A 40 5.51 -18.07 -6.75
C ASP A 40 4.50 -17.06 -6.16
N GLY A 41 3.53 -16.57 -6.95
CA GLY A 41 2.54 -15.58 -6.47
C GLY A 41 3.13 -14.17 -6.26
N LYS A 42 4.38 -13.94 -6.66
CA LYS A 42 5.10 -12.66 -6.50
C LYS A 42 5.18 -11.91 -7.83
N TRP A 43 4.87 -10.63 -7.77
CA TRP A 43 5.01 -9.68 -8.85
C TRP A 43 6.24 -8.81 -8.61
N THR A 44 7.07 -8.67 -9.63
CA THR A 44 8.18 -7.74 -9.61
C THR A 44 7.75 -6.46 -10.31
N VAL A 45 7.90 -5.32 -9.63
CA VAL A 45 7.55 -4.01 -10.16
C VAL A 45 8.72 -3.04 -9.96
N MET A 46 9.02 -2.25 -11.00
CA MET A 46 10.00 -1.19 -10.90
C MET A 46 9.27 0.10 -10.57
N VAL A 47 9.63 0.69 -9.44
CA VAL A 47 9.01 1.91 -8.93
C VAL A 47 10.08 2.90 -8.50
N LYS A 48 9.78 4.18 -8.68
CA LYS A 48 10.52 5.29 -8.09
C LYS A 48 9.72 5.77 -6.88
N LEU A 49 10.33 5.73 -5.69
CA LEU A 49 9.71 6.23 -4.47
C LEU A 49 9.61 7.76 -4.55
N LYS A 50 8.54 8.32 -3.98
CA LYS A 50 8.34 9.78 -3.91
C LYS A 50 9.17 10.35 -2.77
N GLU A 51 9.67 11.56 -2.93
CA GLU A 51 10.36 12.30 -1.88
C GLU A 51 9.34 12.94 -0.93
N ASP A 52 9.62 12.92 0.37
CA ASP A 52 8.77 13.48 1.41
C ASP A 52 9.64 14.11 2.51
N THR A 53 9.60 15.43 2.62
CA THR A 53 10.41 16.19 3.56
C THR A 53 10.00 15.99 5.02
N ALA A 54 8.84 15.39 5.29
CA ALA A 54 8.37 15.09 6.65
C ALA A 54 8.84 13.71 7.16
N ALA A 55 9.23 12.81 6.26
CA ALA A 55 9.76 11.50 6.60
C ALA A 55 11.24 11.59 7.05
N PRO A 56 11.68 10.77 8.03
CA PRO A 56 13.02 10.85 8.62
C PRO A 56 14.17 10.58 7.63
N ASN A 57 13.88 10.03 6.46
CA ASN A 57 14.83 9.78 5.38
C ASN A 57 14.49 10.49 4.07
N GLY A 58 13.54 11.43 4.09
CA GLY A 58 13.15 12.18 2.91
C GLY A 58 12.31 11.39 1.91
N ILE A 59 11.78 10.20 2.26
CA ILE A 59 11.11 9.29 1.32
C ILE A 59 9.69 8.94 1.80
N HIS A 60 8.70 9.14 0.93
CA HIS A 60 7.35 8.61 1.12
C HIS A 60 7.32 7.12 0.81
N HIS A 61 7.31 6.31 1.86
CA HIS A 61 7.28 4.87 1.75
C HIS A 61 5.86 4.32 1.54
N PRO A 62 5.64 3.43 0.56
CA PRO A 62 4.39 2.70 0.45
C PRO A 62 4.18 1.78 1.66
N PRO A 63 2.91 1.48 1.99
CA PRO A 63 2.59 0.61 3.12
C PRO A 63 3.10 -0.81 2.89
N SER A 64 3.67 -1.44 3.91
CA SER A 64 4.20 -2.81 3.81
C SER A 64 3.11 -3.86 3.53
N SER A 65 1.89 -3.62 4.01
CA SER A 65 0.69 -4.42 3.73
C SER A 65 -0.40 -3.53 3.17
N PHE A 66 -1.17 -4.04 2.21
CA PHE A 66 -2.25 -3.30 1.58
C PHE A 66 -3.48 -4.16 1.33
N SER A 67 -4.57 -3.48 0.98
CA SER A 67 -5.83 -4.10 0.56
C SER A 67 -6.44 -3.28 -0.57
N ILE A 68 -6.92 -3.97 -1.60
CA ILE A 68 -7.63 -3.44 -2.77
C ILE A 68 -8.95 -4.21 -2.83
N GLY A 69 -10.03 -3.62 -2.33
CA GLY A 69 -11.31 -4.33 -2.20
C GLY A 69 -11.19 -5.56 -1.29
N CYS A 70 -11.51 -6.72 -1.83
CA CYS A 70 -11.38 -8.02 -1.16
C CYS A 70 -9.95 -8.58 -1.23
N ASP A 71 -9.14 -8.08 -2.16
CA ASP A 71 -7.76 -8.53 -2.34
C ASP A 71 -6.86 -7.91 -1.28
N SER A 72 -5.97 -8.73 -0.72
CA SER A 72 -4.95 -8.26 0.20
C SER A 72 -3.58 -8.79 -0.18
N GLY A 73 -2.56 -8.04 0.22
CA GLY A 73 -1.20 -8.35 -0.13
C GLY A 73 -0.20 -7.59 0.71
N TYR A 74 1.06 -7.88 0.47
CA TYR A 74 2.19 -7.19 1.07
C TYR A 74 3.22 -6.85 0.00
N LEU A 75 3.99 -5.80 0.25
CA LEU A 75 5.08 -5.38 -0.61
C LEU A 75 6.35 -5.21 0.21
N TYR A 76 7.48 -5.48 -0.42
CA TYR A 76 8.79 -5.28 0.18
C TYR A 76 9.83 -4.82 -0.85
N TYR A 77 10.82 -4.08 -0.35
CA TYR A 77 11.93 -3.57 -1.15
C TYR A 77 13.14 -3.30 -0.25
N PRO A 78 14.36 -3.21 -0.84
CA PRO A 78 15.57 -2.95 -0.06
C PRO A 78 15.46 -1.65 0.73
N ARG A 79 15.96 -1.67 1.98
CA ARG A 79 15.95 -0.51 2.89
C ARG A 79 14.55 0.00 3.26
N GLN A 80 13.50 -0.79 3.05
CA GLN A 80 12.17 -0.47 3.54
C GLN A 80 12.20 -0.35 5.08
N PRO A 81 11.80 0.80 5.65
CA PRO A 81 11.72 0.94 7.09
C PRO A 81 10.63 0.04 7.66
N LYS A 82 10.78 -0.38 8.91
CA LYS A 82 9.73 -1.09 9.66
C LYS A 82 8.60 -0.10 9.97
N LEU A 83 7.70 0.07 9.01
CA LEU A 83 6.52 0.91 9.16
C LEU A 83 5.39 0.14 9.80
N ARG A 84 4.68 0.83 10.69
CA ARG A 84 3.54 0.24 11.39
C ARG A 84 2.27 0.45 10.56
N ASN A 85 1.65 -0.63 10.09
CA ASN A 85 0.46 -0.64 9.18
C ASN A 85 -0.67 0.34 9.54
N LYS A 86 -0.85 0.64 10.83
CA LYS A 86 -1.95 1.48 11.32
C LYS A 86 -1.61 2.98 11.30
N CYS A 87 -0.34 3.40 11.19
CA CYS A 87 0.03 4.83 11.04
C CYS A 87 1.14 5.12 10.03
N ASN A 88 1.73 4.09 9.41
CA ASN A 88 2.82 4.18 8.44
C ASN A 88 4.03 5.02 8.90
N LYS A 89 4.20 5.16 10.22
CA LYS A 89 5.35 5.84 10.83
C LYS A 89 6.34 4.79 11.34
N PRO A 90 7.66 5.00 11.16
CA PRO A 90 8.70 4.16 11.72
C PRO A 90 8.92 4.46 13.21
N GLY A 91 9.61 3.57 13.91
CA GLY A 91 10.22 3.88 15.21
C GLY A 91 9.47 3.39 16.45
N HIS A 92 8.30 2.73 16.31
CA HIS A 92 7.53 2.27 17.46
C HIS A 92 6.77 0.95 17.21
N THR A 93 6.44 0.25 18.29
CA THR A 93 5.73 -1.05 18.24
C THR A 93 4.21 -0.85 18.23
N ALA A 94 3.43 -1.87 17.85
CA ALA A 94 1.97 -1.81 17.87
C ALA A 94 1.37 -1.40 19.23
N LYS A 95 2.02 -1.82 20.33
CA LYS A 95 1.65 -1.46 21.70
C LYS A 95 1.93 0.01 22.04
N ASP A 96 2.98 0.57 21.46
CA ASP A 96 3.47 1.92 21.76
C ASP A 96 2.80 2.99 20.88
N CYS A 97 2.10 2.57 19.83
CA CYS A 97 1.48 3.56 18.97
C CYS A 97 0.21 4.16 19.56
N THR A 98 0.33 5.41 19.98
CA THR A 98 -0.79 6.26 20.41
C THR A 98 -1.57 6.88 19.26
N VAL A 99 -0.98 6.94 18.05
CA VAL A 99 -1.65 7.49 16.87
C VAL A 99 -2.90 6.69 16.51
N GLN A 100 -4.05 7.39 16.57
CA GLN A 100 -5.33 6.91 16.09
C GLN A 100 -5.56 7.36 14.66
N VAL A 101 -5.47 6.43 13.70
CA VAL A 101 -5.81 6.67 12.30
C VAL A 101 -7.21 6.17 12.01
N CYS A 102 -8.03 7.02 11.41
CA CYS A 102 -9.37 6.70 10.98
C CYS A 102 -9.35 5.63 9.88
N LYS A 103 -10.09 4.53 10.05
CA LYS A 103 -10.15 3.47 9.04
C LYS A 103 -10.88 3.90 7.75
N ASN A 104 -11.76 4.90 7.83
CA ASN A 104 -12.53 5.43 6.70
C ASN A 104 -11.71 6.40 5.85
N CYS A 105 -11.33 7.57 6.40
CA CYS A 105 -10.63 8.62 5.65
C CYS A 105 -9.09 8.55 5.71
N LYS A 106 -8.52 7.61 6.47
CA LYS A 106 -7.07 7.44 6.68
C LYS A 106 -6.35 8.65 7.32
N ARG A 107 -7.07 9.61 7.89
CA ARG A 107 -6.50 10.73 8.66
C ARG A 107 -6.31 10.40 10.14
N GLU A 108 -5.37 11.09 10.76
CA GLU A 108 -5.08 10.99 12.20
C GLU A 108 -6.13 11.76 13.04
N GLY A 109 -6.33 11.37 14.30
CA GLY A 109 -7.09 12.14 15.30
C GLY A 109 -8.53 11.69 15.59
N HIS A 110 -9.10 10.75 14.84
CA HIS A 110 -10.47 10.28 15.07
C HIS A 110 -10.70 8.81 14.67
N THR A 111 -11.81 8.22 15.15
CA THR A 111 -12.23 6.85 14.81
C THR A 111 -13.18 6.85 13.62
N ALA A 112 -13.35 5.68 12.98
CA ALA A 112 -14.31 5.53 11.88
C ALA A 112 -15.75 5.91 12.26
N ARG A 113 -16.16 5.73 13.53
CA ARG A 113 -17.49 6.14 14.03
C ARG A 113 -17.66 7.65 14.11
N ALA A 114 -16.58 8.40 14.35
CA ALA A 114 -16.59 9.86 14.42
C ALA A 114 -16.18 10.53 13.09
N CYS A 115 -15.99 9.74 12.03
CA CYS A 115 -15.56 10.24 10.73
C CYS A 115 -16.72 10.92 10.01
N LYS A 116 -16.60 12.24 9.81
CA LYS A 116 -17.52 13.03 8.96
C LYS A 116 -16.99 13.18 7.52
N GLU A 117 -15.72 12.82 7.30
CA GLU A 117 -15.06 12.89 6.00
C GLU A 117 -15.53 11.74 5.10
N GLU A 118 -15.61 12.03 3.81
CA GLU A 118 -15.79 11.01 2.78
C GLU A 118 -14.57 10.07 2.72
N ALA A 119 -14.86 8.77 2.56
CA ALA A 119 -13.82 7.75 2.47
C ALA A 119 -13.23 7.74 1.06
N PRO A 120 -11.91 7.91 0.89
CA PRO A 120 -11.29 7.81 -0.42
C PRO A 120 -11.43 6.39 -0.96
N CYS A 121 -11.52 6.29 -2.29
CA CYS A 121 -11.54 5.03 -3.01
C CYS A 121 -10.36 4.16 -2.58
N ASN A 122 -10.64 2.90 -2.26
CA ASN A 122 -9.64 1.98 -1.75
C ASN A 122 -8.58 1.60 -2.81
N LEU A 123 -8.95 1.68 -4.09
CA LEU A 123 -8.07 1.46 -5.23
C LEU A 123 -7.22 2.69 -5.56
N CYS A 124 -7.85 3.78 -6.03
CA CYS A 124 -7.13 4.93 -6.59
C CYS A 124 -6.89 6.06 -5.57
N GLY A 125 -7.55 6.05 -4.41
CA GLY A 125 -7.44 7.08 -3.39
C GLY A 125 -8.23 8.36 -3.66
N ALA A 126 -8.94 8.46 -4.79
CA ALA A 126 -9.77 9.62 -5.11
C ALA A 126 -11.07 9.65 -4.30
N LEU A 127 -11.60 10.85 -4.14
CA LEU A 127 -12.86 11.15 -3.47
C LEU A 127 -14.06 10.99 -4.42
N GLY A 128 -15.28 10.99 -3.88
CA GLY A 128 -16.52 10.91 -4.68
C GLY A 128 -16.90 9.54 -5.25
N HIS A 129 -16.08 8.49 -5.11
CA HIS A 129 -16.48 7.12 -5.43
C HIS A 129 -15.83 6.09 -4.51
N ARG A 130 -16.41 4.89 -4.51
CA ARG A 130 -15.91 3.75 -3.75
C ARG A 130 -15.58 2.63 -4.72
N PHE A 131 -14.45 1.97 -4.50
CA PHE A 131 -14.12 0.77 -5.26
C PHE A 131 -15.20 -0.27 -4.99
N LYS A 132 -15.91 -0.66 -6.04
CA LYS A 132 -16.82 -1.81 -6.05
C LYS A 132 -16.07 -2.93 -6.77
N ASP A 133 -15.97 -4.06 -6.09
CA ASP A 133 -15.58 -5.34 -6.66
C ASP A 133 -16.54 -5.72 -7.80
#